data_AF-A0A553BPF8-F1
#
_entry.id   AF-A0A553BPF8-F1
#
_cell.length_a   1.000
_cell.length_b   1.000
_cell.length_c   1.000
_cell.angle_alpha   90.00
_cell.angle_beta   90.00
_cell.angle_gamma   90.00
#
_symmetry.space_group_name_H-M   'P 1'
#
loop_
_entity.id
_entity.type
_entity.pdbx_description
1 polymer ?
#
loop_
_entity_poly.entity_id
_entity_poly.type
_entity_poly.pdbx_seq_one_letter_code
_entity_poly.pdbx_strand_id
1 'polypeptide(L)'
;MNQKVLLFLLFIATISVKSQEVLSFKGSKPYRATNSWNFICENYALTGAAAIQIAKTEKGGILKLTVETTNPAFNIAGIVYVYLTDYSIITCSDKGIRENNGNQIVSYYSFSPLEMNKMKTTDIQSIRFNIKGISSKFSSQTGNFTAVNKKTYFSTTSDKIKKNYATSAEITTLFR
;
A
#
# COMPACT_ATOMS: atom_id res chain seq x y z
N MET A 1 -18.01 45.91 -11.95
CA MET A 1 -17.66 44.85 -10.96
C MET A 1 -16.71 45.46 -9.95
N ASN A 2 -17.04 45.47 -8.66
CA ASN A 2 -16.28 46.21 -7.65
C ASN A 2 -14.84 45.65 -7.53
N GLN A 3 -13.82 46.51 -7.59
CA GLN A 3 -12.40 46.11 -7.52
C GLN A 3 -12.09 45.28 -6.26
N LYS A 4 -12.81 45.53 -5.16
CA LYS A 4 -12.76 44.74 -3.92
C LYS A 4 -13.25 43.29 -4.10
N VAL A 5 -14.23 43.07 -4.96
CA VAL A 5 -14.78 41.73 -5.28
C VAL A 5 -13.83 40.96 -6.19
N LEU A 6 -13.18 41.65 -7.14
CA LEU A 6 -12.15 41.04 -7.99
C LEU A 6 -10.93 40.59 -7.17
N LEU A 7 -10.49 41.40 -6.20
CA LEU A 7 -9.39 41.03 -5.30
C LEU A 7 -9.73 39.82 -4.42
N PHE A 8 -10.98 39.72 -3.96
CA PHE A 8 -11.45 38.61 -3.14
C PHE A 8 -11.53 37.30 -3.94
N LEU A 9 -11.99 37.36 -5.20
CA LEU A 9 -11.99 36.22 -6.13
C LEU A 9 -10.57 35.72 -6.46
N LEU A 10 -9.60 36.63 -6.59
CA LEU A 10 -8.20 36.26 -6.82
C LEU A 10 -7.60 35.52 -5.62
N PHE A 11 -8.02 35.86 -4.40
CA PHE A 11 -7.52 35.23 -3.18
C PHE A 11 -7.99 33.77 -3.05
N ILE A 12 -9.25 33.48 -3.38
CA ILE A 12 -9.83 32.13 -3.31
C ILE A 12 -9.17 31.19 -4.33
N ALA A 13 -8.72 31.71 -5.48
CA ALA A 13 -8.09 30.91 -6.53
C ALA A 13 -6.68 30.38 -6.19
N THR A 14 -6.06 30.82 -5.09
CA THR A 14 -4.69 30.41 -4.71
C THR A 14 -4.61 29.31 -3.66
N ILE A 15 -5.75 28.92 -3.07
CA ILE A 15 -5.77 27.92 -1.99
C ILE A 15 -5.78 26.51 -2.59
N SER A 16 -4.60 25.98 -2.89
CA SER A 16 -4.42 24.57 -3.25
C SER A 16 -4.27 23.72 -1.99
N VAL A 17 -5.37 23.21 -1.43
CA VAL A 17 -5.32 22.24 -0.33
C VAL A 17 -4.98 20.85 -0.90
N LYS A 18 -3.78 20.35 -0.62
CA LYS A 18 -3.45 18.95 -0.87
C LYS A 18 -3.99 18.11 0.30
N SER A 19 -5.10 17.39 0.08
CA SER A 19 -5.59 16.42 1.05
C SER A 19 -4.61 15.25 1.16
N GLN A 20 -4.16 14.94 2.38
CA GLN A 20 -3.33 13.77 2.66
C GLN A 20 -4.23 12.54 2.84
N GLU A 21 -3.90 11.45 2.17
CA GLU A 21 -4.59 10.17 2.37
C GLU A 21 -4.47 9.67 3.81
N VAL A 22 -5.50 8.95 4.25
CA VAL A 22 -5.63 8.49 5.62
C VAL A 22 -5.82 6.98 5.65
N LEU A 23 -5.09 6.31 6.52
CA LEU A 23 -5.25 4.89 6.80
C LEU A 23 -5.97 4.72 8.13
N SER A 24 -7.16 4.12 8.06
CA SER A 24 -7.88 3.61 9.22
C SER A 24 -7.31 2.25 9.59
N PHE A 25 -6.80 2.13 10.81
CA PHE A 25 -6.29 0.89 11.37
C PHE A 25 -7.21 0.49 12.52
N LYS A 26 -7.67 -0.76 12.53
CA LYS A 26 -8.71 -1.29 13.42
C LYS A 26 -8.64 -0.73 14.86
N GLY A 27 -9.59 0.14 15.20
CA GLY A 27 -9.76 0.69 16.55
C GLY A 27 -8.75 1.77 16.96
N SER A 28 -7.84 2.19 16.07
CA SER A 28 -6.92 3.30 16.33
C SER A 28 -7.41 4.60 15.69
N LYS A 29 -6.76 5.71 16.09
CA LYS A 29 -6.91 6.97 15.36
C LYS A 29 -6.42 6.80 13.92
N PRO A 30 -7.03 7.52 12.96
CA PRO A 30 -6.56 7.56 11.58
C PRO A 30 -5.10 8.02 11.49
N TYR A 31 -4.31 7.37 10.65
CA TYR A 31 -2.91 7.72 10.42
C TYR A 31 -2.72 8.40 9.06
N ARG A 32 -1.82 9.38 8.99
CA ARG A 32 -1.38 9.96 7.70
C ARG A 32 -0.72 8.86 6.87
N ALA A 33 -1.17 8.69 5.63
CA ALA A 33 -0.78 7.61 4.76
C ALA A 33 -0.44 8.08 3.35
N THR A 34 0.32 7.27 2.63
CA THR A 34 0.57 7.45 1.20
C THR A 34 -0.70 7.18 0.40
N ASN A 35 -0.64 7.48 -0.89
CA ASN A 35 -1.63 6.93 -1.81
C ASN A 35 -1.54 5.40 -1.81
N SER A 36 -2.64 4.76 -2.22
CA SER A 36 -2.64 3.33 -2.51
C SER A 36 -1.93 3.07 -3.83
N TRP A 37 -0.89 2.24 -3.80
CA TRP A 37 -0.13 1.82 -4.98
C TRP A 37 -0.55 0.42 -5.40
N ASN A 38 -0.92 0.24 -6.66
CA ASN A 38 -1.29 -1.07 -7.19
C ASN A 38 -0.06 -1.73 -7.80
N PHE A 39 0.59 -2.59 -7.01
CA PHE A 39 1.73 -3.38 -7.47
C PHE A 39 1.24 -4.57 -8.29
N ILE A 40 1.98 -4.92 -9.34
CA ILE A 40 1.61 -6.01 -10.24
C ILE A 40 1.90 -7.35 -9.57
N CYS A 41 0.93 -8.23 -9.50
CA CYS A 41 1.02 -9.56 -8.92
C CYS A 41 0.59 -10.61 -9.96
N GLU A 42 1.49 -10.99 -10.86
CA GLU A 42 1.19 -11.80 -12.05
C GLU A 42 0.53 -13.15 -11.73
N ASN A 43 0.97 -13.80 -10.66
CA ASN A 43 0.45 -15.11 -10.26
C ASN A 43 -0.90 -15.02 -9.53
N TYR A 44 -1.46 -13.81 -9.35
CA TYR A 44 -2.74 -13.63 -8.67
C TYR A 44 -3.91 -13.54 -9.66
N ALA A 45 -4.69 -14.62 -9.73
CA ALA A 45 -5.67 -14.85 -10.79
C ALA A 45 -6.83 -13.85 -10.88
N LEU A 46 -7.10 -13.05 -9.84
CA LEU A 46 -8.26 -12.14 -9.82
C LEU A 46 -7.96 -10.82 -10.52
N THR A 47 -7.17 -9.96 -9.87
CA THR A 47 -6.83 -8.64 -10.40
C THR A 47 -5.46 -8.58 -11.05
N GLY A 48 -4.61 -9.58 -10.81
CA GLY A 48 -3.18 -9.48 -11.12
C GLY A 48 -2.49 -8.34 -10.36
N ALA A 49 -3.05 -7.86 -9.24
CA ALA A 49 -2.52 -6.70 -8.51
C ALA A 49 -2.72 -6.81 -6.99
N ALA A 50 -1.81 -6.20 -6.24
CA ALA A 50 -1.90 -6.00 -4.81
C ALA A 50 -1.82 -4.50 -4.49
N ALA A 51 -2.78 -4.01 -3.70
CA ALA A 51 -2.83 -2.62 -3.27
C ALA A 51 -2.00 -2.44 -1.99
N ILE A 52 -1.03 -1.53 -2.05
CA ILE A 52 -0.04 -1.25 -1.03
C ILE A 52 -0.25 0.17 -0.53
N GLN A 53 -0.33 0.35 0.78
CA GLN A 53 -0.38 1.67 1.39
C GLN A 53 0.51 1.71 2.63
N ILE A 54 1.28 2.77 2.79
CA ILE A 54 2.14 2.98 3.94
C ILE A 54 1.60 4.13 4.78
N ALA A 55 1.49 3.92 6.09
CA ALA A 55 1.14 4.97 7.04
C ALA A 55 2.27 5.25 8.03
N LYS A 56 2.36 6.51 8.46
CA LYS A 56 3.28 6.95 9.51
C LYS A 56 2.58 6.87 10.87
N THR A 57 3.29 6.31 11.85
CA THR A 57 2.86 6.28 13.25
C THR A 57 3.94 6.91 14.14
N GLU A 58 3.64 7.12 15.42
CA GLU A 58 4.61 7.61 16.40
C GLU A 58 5.78 6.63 16.61
N LYS A 59 5.54 5.33 16.44
CA LYS A 59 6.51 4.25 16.72
C LYS A 59 7.17 3.68 15.46
N GLY A 60 6.95 4.30 14.30
CA GLY A 60 7.44 3.82 13.01
C GLY A 60 6.36 3.92 11.94
N GLY A 61 5.96 2.81 11.32
CA GLY A 61 4.95 2.82 10.27
C GLY A 61 4.10 1.56 10.18
N ILE A 62 3.09 1.62 9.33
CA ILE A 62 2.18 0.51 9.05
C ILE A 62 2.15 0.29 7.54
N LEU A 63 2.39 -0.95 7.10
CA LEU A 63 2.06 -1.44 5.78
C LEU A 63 0.64 -2.01 5.81
N LYS A 64 -0.23 -1.49 4.97
CA LYS A 64 -1.50 -2.11 4.60
C LYS A 64 -1.33 -2.79 3.25
N LEU A 65 -1.54 -4.10 3.25
CA LEU A 65 -1.52 -4.94 2.07
C LEU A 65 -2.94 -5.44 1.83
N THR A 66 -3.48 -5.11 0.66
CA THR A 66 -4.83 -5.48 0.24
C THR A 66 -4.78 -6.27 -1.05
N VAL A 67 -5.48 -7.39 -1.10
CA VAL A 67 -5.75 -8.14 -2.33
C VAL A 67 -7.23 -8.45 -2.44
N GLU A 68 -7.76 -8.43 -3.65
CA GLU A 68 -9.13 -8.87 -3.89
C GLU A 68 -9.26 -10.37 -3.64
N THR A 69 -10.40 -10.86 -3.16
CA THR A 69 -10.64 -12.28 -2.96
C THR A 69 -12.06 -12.64 -3.37
N THR A 70 -12.25 -13.85 -3.88
CA THR A 70 -13.58 -14.45 -4.06
C THR A 70 -14.09 -15.13 -2.81
N ASN A 71 -13.19 -15.42 -1.87
CA ASN A 71 -13.51 -16.09 -0.62
C ASN A 71 -13.06 -15.26 0.58
N PRO A 72 -13.97 -14.71 1.38
CA PRO A 72 -13.62 -13.94 2.56
C PRO A 72 -12.99 -14.79 3.68
N ALA A 73 -13.04 -16.12 3.56
CA ALA A 73 -12.33 -17.01 4.47
C ALA A 73 -10.80 -16.93 4.30
N PHE A 74 -10.30 -16.46 3.16
CA PHE A 74 -8.86 -16.35 2.90
C PHE A 74 -8.23 -15.23 3.72
N ASN A 75 -6.96 -15.38 4.03
CA ASN A 75 -6.22 -14.40 4.80
C ASN A 75 -4.80 -14.27 4.28
N ILE A 76 -4.29 -13.04 4.19
CA ILE A 76 -2.85 -12.82 4.04
C ILE A 76 -2.21 -13.15 5.39
N ALA A 77 -1.26 -14.09 5.39
CA ALA A 77 -0.69 -14.63 6.62
C ALA A 77 0.79 -15.04 6.46
N GLY A 78 1.52 -15.01 7.56
CA GLY A 78 2.95 -15.31 7.60
C GLY A 78 3.83 -14.11 7.27
N ILE A 79 5.14 -14.38 7.19
CA ILE A 79 6.16 -13.34 7.02
C ILE A 79 6.00 -12.67 5.66
N VAL A 80 5.95 -11.34 5.65
CA VAL A 80 5.99 -10.53 4.45
C VAL A 80 7.40 -9.98 4.25
N TYR A 81 7.92 -10.11 3.04
CA TYR A 81 9.25 -9.62 2.69
C TYR A 81 9.11 -8.42 1.75
N VAL A 82 9.58 -7.27 2.18
CA VAL A 82 9.62 -6.05 1.38
C VAL A 82 11.04 -5.91 0.82
N TYR A 83 11.19 -6.12 -0.47
CA TYR A 83 12.44 -5.95 -1.20
C TYR A 83 12.56 -4.51 -1.67
N LEU A 84 13.67 -3.88 -1.34
CA LEU A 84 13.98 -2.51 -1.76
C LEU A 84 14.88 -2.51 -3.00
N THR A 85 14.95 -1.38 -3.69
CA THR A 85 15.78 -1.23 -4.90
C THR A 85 17.29 -1.30 -4.62
N ASP A 86 17.72 -1.11 -3.37
CA ASP A 86 19.10 -1.30 -2.90
C ASP A 86 19.44 -2.78 -2.58
N TYR A 87 18.58 -3.72 -2.96
CA TYR A 87 18.67 -5.16 -2.70
C TYR A 87 18.53 -5.57 -1.22
N SER A 88 18.23 -4.64 -0.34
CA SER A 88 17.93 -4.98 1.04
C SER A 88 16.50 -5.46 1.23
N ILE A 89 16.28 -6.14 2.35
CA ILE A 89 15.01 -6.78 2.66
C ILE A 89 14.55 -6.30 4.03
N ILE A 90 13.31 -5.85 4.11
CA ILE A 90 12.61 -5.60 5.37
C ILE A 90 11.67 -6.79 5.63
N THR A 91 11.84 -7.44 6.78
CA THR A 91 11.06 -8.61 7.17
C THR A 91 9.93 -8.22 8.12
N CYS A 92 8.69 -8.31 7.65
CA CYS A 92 7.51 -8.00 8.41
C CYS A 92 6.93 -9.28 9.03
N SER A 93 6.99 -9.39 10.36
CA SER A 93 6.35 -10.48 11.09
C SER A 93 4.83 -10.31 11.13
N ASP A 94 4.09 -11.40 10.92
CA ASP A 94 2.63 -11.41 10.99
C ASP A 94 2.15 -11.29 12.45
N LYS A 95 1.38 -10.25 12.73
CA LYS A 95 0.75 -10.02 14.04
C LYS A 95 -0.72 -10.46 14.09
N GLY A 96 -1.23 -11.06 13.02
CA GLY A 96 -2.62 -11.50 12.90
C GLY A 96 -3.62 -10.36 12.77
N ILE A 97 -3.17 -9.14 12.44
CA ILE A 97 -4.03 -7.96 12.31
C ILE A 97 -4.58 -7.92 10.88
N ARG A 98 -5.86 -8.23 10.76
CA ARG A 98 -6.53 -8.44 9.47
C ARG A 98 -7.91 -7.80 9.46
N GLU A 99 -8.31 -7.37 8.28
CA GLU A 99 -9.65 -6.90 7.98
C GLU A 99 -10.15 -7.61 6.72
N ASN A 100 -11.45 -7.85 6.68
CA ASN A 100 -12.10 -8.43 5.53
C ASN A 100 -13.24 -7.51 5.10
N ASN A 101 -13.21 -7.10 3.84
CA ASN A 101 -14.19 -6.19 3.26
C ASN A 101 -15.02 -6.90 2.18
N GLY A 102 -15.38 -8.17 2.43
CA GLY A 102 -16.16 -9.04 1.54
C GLY A 102 -15.35 -9.52 0.34
N ASN A 103 -15.04 -8.59 -0.57
CA ASN A 103 -14.33 -8.86 -1.81
C ASN A 103 -12.82 -8.60 -1.70
N GLN A 104 -12.35 -8.21 -0.52
CA GLN A 104 -10.94 -7.87 -0.28
C GLN A 104 -10.50 -8.42 1.06
N ILE A 105 -9.30 -8.98 1.09
CA ILE A 105 -8.60 -9.34 2.32
C ILE A 105 -7.47 -8.33 2.53
N VAL A 106 -7.40 -7.82 3.76
CA VAL A 106 -6.47 -6.78 4.16
C VAL A 106 -5.65 -7.30 5.33
N SER A 107 -4.35 -7.10 5.27
CA SER A 107 -3.47 -7.38 6.40
C SER A 107 -2.56 -6.19 6.68
N TYR A 108 -2.25 -6.01 7.96
CA TYR A 108 -1.46 -4.91 8.46
C TYR A 108 -0.16 -5.41 9.08
N TYR A 109 0.94 -4.79 8.69
CA TYR A 109 2.28 -5.08 9.19
C TYR A 109 2.91 -3.81 9.75
N SER A 110 3.74 -3.95 10.78
CA SER A 110 4.41 -2.81 11.41
C SER A 110 5.85 -2.68 10.96
N PHE A 111 6.29 -1.45 10.73
CA PHE A 111 7.69 -1.08 10.56
C PHE A 111 8.21 -0.33 11.79
N SER A 112 9.47 -0.58 12.11
CA SER A 112 10.28 0.22 13.03
C SER A 112 10.64 1.58 12.42
N PRO A 113 11.09 2.54 13.24
CA PRO A 113 11.56 3.84 12.76
C PRO A 113 12.75 3.74 11.79
N LEU A 114 13.65 2.78 12.01
CA LEU A 114 14.82 2.57 11.14
C LEU A 114 14.41 2.07 9.76
N GLU A 115 13.47 1.12 9.70
CA GLU A 115 12.91 0.63 8.43
C GLU A 115 12.17 1.73 7.68
N MET A 116 11.40 2.56 8.37
CA MET A 116 10.76 3.73 7.77
C MET A 116 11.77 4.73 7.22
N ASN A 117 12.86 5.01 7.94
CA ASN A 117 13.93 5.88 7.44
C ASN A 117 14.60 5.32 6.18
N LYS A 118 14.75 4.00 6.10
CA LYS A 118 15.28 3.35 4.91
C LYS A 118 14.36 3.49 3.70
N MET A 119 13.06 3.30 3.90
CA MET A 119 12.07 3.45 2.83
C MET A 119 11.86 4.91 2.39
N LYS A 120 12.33 5.90 3.16
CA LYS A 120 12.35 7.31 2.71
C LYS A 120 13.41 7.58 1.64
N THR A 121 14.51 6.83 1.65
CA THR A 121 15.63 7.02 0.71
C THR A 121 15.64 6.00 -0.41
N THR A 122 14.98 4.86 -0.22
CA THR A 122 15.03 3.73 -1.15
C THR A 122 13.62 3.29 -1.52
N ASP A 123 13.38 3.11 -2.82
CA ASP A 123 12.08 2.66 -3.31
C ASP A 123 11.83 1.19 -3.00
N ILE A 124 10.55 0.85 -2.83
CA ILE A 124 10.10 -0.54 -2.75
C ILE A 124 10.12 -1.13 -4.16
N GLN A 125 10.87 -2.20 -4.33
CA GLN A 125 10.95 -2.95 -5.59
C GLN A 125 9.84 -4.00 -5.70
N SER A 126 9.66 -4.80 -4.66
CA SER A 126 8.63 -5.84 -4.62
C SER A 126 8.28 -6.26 -3.19
N ILE A 127 7.11 -6.88 -3.03
CA ILE A 127 6.61 -7.40 -1.77
C ILE A 127 6.21 -8.85 -1.98
N ARG A 128 6.82 -9.76 -1.22
CA ARG A 128 6.42 -11.17 -1.18
C ARG A 128 5.52 -11.41 0.01
N PHE A 129 4.40 -12.08 -0.22
CA PHE A 129 3.41 -12.38 0.80
C PHE A 129 2.71 -13.70 0.47
N ASN A 130 2.08 -14.29 1.49
CA ASN A 130 1.37 -15.55 1.33
C ASN A 130 -0.11 -15.36 1.63
N ILE A 131 -0.96 -16.02 0.86
CA ILE A 131 -2.39 -16.11 1.15
C ILE A 131 -2.68 -17.53 1.61
N LYS A 132 -3.22 -17.64 2.81
CA LYS A 132 -3.62 -18.90 3.43
C LYS A 132 -5.13 -19.07 3.31
N GLY A 133 -5.55 -20.15 2.66
CA GLY A 133 -6.93 -20.61 2.64
C GLY A 133 -7.30 -21.42 3.88
N ILE A 134 -8.60 -21.59 4.11
CA ILE A 134 -9.12 -22.47 5.15
C ILE A 134 -9.52 -23.79 4.49
N SER A 135 -8.71 -24.84 4.63
CA SER A 135 -9.11 -26.21 4.31
C SER A 135 -9.29 -26.95 5.65
N SER A 136 -10.45 -27.57 5.83
CA SER A 136 -10.87 -28.15 7.10
C SER A 136 -10.44 -29.60 7.30
N LYS A 137 -9.82 -30.25 6.31
CA LYS A 137 -9.51 -31.69 6.40
C LYS A 137 -8.12 -32.14 5.95
N PHE A 138 -7.43 -31.41 5.07
CA PHE A 138 -6.08 -31.80 4.60
C PHE A 138 -5.28 -30.55 4.20
N SER A 139 -4.56 -29.95 5.16
CA SER A 139 -3.68 -28.77 4.98
C SER A 139 -4.34 -27.52 4.35
N SER A 140 -4.10 -26.35 4.93
CA SER A 140 -4.49 -25.09 4.29
C SER A 140 -3.75 -24.91 2.96
N GLN A 141 -4.49 -24.67 1.86
CA GLN A 141 -3.86 -24.24 0.61
C GLN A 141 -3.17 -22.88 0.87
N THR A 142 -1.84 -22.84 0.75
CA THR A 142 -1.07 -21.61 0.86
C THR A 142 -0.50 -21.26 -0.51
N GLY A 143 -0.95 -20.13 -1.05
CA GLY A 143 -0.36 -19.54 -2.25
C GLY A 143 0.73 -18.53 -1.86
N ASN A 144 1.84 -18.55 -2.59
CA ASN A 144 2.94 -17.59 -2.43
C ASN A 144 2.89 -16.60 -3.58
N PHE A 145 2.91 -15.31 -3.26
CA PHE A 145 2.70 -14.24 -4.22
C PHE A 145 3.81 -13.19 -4.12
N THR A 146 4.13 -12.57 -5.24
CA THR A 146 5.07 -11.45 -5.32
C THR A 146 4.41 -10.31 -6.07
N ALA A 147 4.20 -9.20 -5.38
CA ALA A 147 3.72 -7.97 -5.97
C ALA A 147 4.92 -7.07 -6.31
N VAL A 148 5.03 -6.60 -7.55
CA VAL A 148 6.21 -5.90 -8.07
C VAL A 148 5.84 -4.47 -8.48
N ASN A 149 6.72 -3.53 -8.12
CA ASN A 149 6.67 -2.14 -8.56
C ASN A 149 7.39 -2.01 -9.92
N LYS A 150 6.73 -2.37 -11.03
CA LYS A 150 7.34 -2.50 -12.38
C LYS A 150 6.64 -1.66 -13.44
N LYS A 151 7.42 -0.98 -14.31
CA LYS A 151 6.91 -0.15 -15.43
C LYS A 151 6.31 -0.92 -16.60
N THR A 152 6.73 -2.17 -16.86
CA THR A 152 6.60 -2.76 -18.20
C THR A 152 6.12 -4.22 -18.15
N TYR A 153 4.82 -4.40 -18.33
CA TYR A 153 4.29 -5.48 -19.15
C TYR A 153 3.64 -4.78 -20.33
N PHE A 154 3.98 -5.18 -21.55
CA PHE A 154 3.51 -4.63 -22.83
C PHE A 154 2.21 -3.82 -22.70
N SER A 155 2.33 -2.51 -22.48
CA SER A 155 1.18 -1.62 -22.44
C SER A 155 0.83 -1.28 -23.87
N THR A 156 -0.33 -1.74 -24.33
CA THR A 156 -0.95 -1.11 -25.48
C THR A 156 -1.26 0.35 -25.13
N THR A 157 -1.38 1.22 -26.13
CA THR A 157 -1.63 2.67 -25.97
C THR A 157 -2.87 3.01 -25.12
N SER A 158 -3.70 2.00 -24.79
CA SER A 158 -4.91 2.08 -23.97
C SER A 158 -4.70 1.82 -22.47
N ASP A 159 -3.49 1.42 -22.04
CA ASP A 159 -3.23 1.00 -20.66
C ASP A 159 -2.98 2.23 -19.75
N LYS A 160 -4.03 2.73 -19.09
CA LYS A 160 -4.03 4.00 -18.32
C LYS A 160 -3.49 3.90 -16.88
N ILE A 161 -3.09 2.71 -16.42
CA ILE A 161 -2.68 2.49 -15.03
C ILE A 161 -1.21 2.87 -14.86
N LYS A 162 -0.92 3.73 -13.88
CA LYS A 162 0.47 4.05 -13.49
C LYS A 162 1.07 2.83 -12.80
N LYS A 163 2.02 2.15 -13.44
CA LYS A 163 2.59 0.87 -12.96
C LYS A 163 3.91 1.02 -12.17
N ASN A 164 4.45 2.23 -12.06
CA ASN A 164 5.62 2.51 -11.24
C ASN A 164 5.39 3.70 -10.31
N TYR A 165 5.66 3.47 -9.03
CA TYR A 165 5.49 4.42 -7.95
C TYR A 165 6.85 4.79 -7.35
N ALA A 166 7.10 6.10 -7.24
CA ALA A 166 8.24 6.66 -6.51
C ALA A 166 7.92 6.61 -5.00
N THR A 167 7.85 5.38 -4.48
CA THR A 167 7.41 5.10 -3.11
C THR A 167 8.19 5.87 -2.05
N SER A 168 9.50 6.04 -2.22
CA SER A 168 10.38 6.77 -1.32
C SER A 168 10.04 8.26 -1.23
N ALA A 169 9.74 8.87 -2.37
CA ALA A 169 9.31 10.26 -2.45
C ALA A 169 7.96 10.45 -1.74
N GLU A 170 6.99 9.57 -1.97
CA GLU A 170 5.67 9.62 -1.32
C GLU A 170 5.73 9.28 0.18
N ILE A 171 6.59 8.37 0.62
CA ILE A 171 6.80 8.11 2.05
C ILE A 171 7.43 9.33 2.71
N THR A 172 8.38 9.99 2.04
CA THR A 172 9.04 11.19 2.55
C THR A 172 8.04 12.33 2.80
N THR A 173 6.99 12.48 2.00
CA THR A 173 5.97 13.53 2.22
C THR A 173 5.17 13.32 3.51
N LEU A 174 5.09 12.10 4.05
CA LEU A 174 4.45 11.84 5.35
C LEU A 174 5.20 12.45 6.54
N PHE A 175 6.47 12.80 6.34
CA PHE A 175 7.33 13.37 7.37
C PHE A 175 7.53 14.88 7.21
N ARG A 176 6.89 15.49 6.20
CA ARG A 176 6.76 16.94 6.06
C ARG A 176 5.44 17.41 6.69
#